data_AF-A0AAV9SQ79-F1
#
_entry.id   AF-A0AAV9SQ79-F1
#
_cell.length_a   1.000
_cell.length_b   1.000
_cell.length_c   1.000
_cell.angle_alpha   90.00
_cell.angle_beta   90.00
_cell.angle_gamma   90.00
#
_symmetry.space_group_name_H-M   'P 1'
#
loop_
_entity.id
_entity.type
_entity.pdbx_description
1 polymer ?
#
loop_
_entity_poly.entity_id
_entity_poly.type
_entity_poly.pdbx_seq_one_letter_code
_entity_poly.pdbx_strand_id
1 'polypeptide(L)'
;MQLEKELTLRRAQVEDLQGQLRRVDASSQQEAPGADIQPEALLLREQLLSAGREHHKESSELKVKYETALAASQQEISSLRTVVEKQSVEISEMKQKVQQANKENVEMMDSWKAKFDTLVSDHQRSLEELKASLSRGQSSPQGQEQDAQELRITMESLKMEHQLEMENLKAKHKIEAAILIKEREDLRARLQEARDQLAEGRSDVEAQSGKAVLNEVSHKLQKAEARLAEMEMLRVEREKMTTELRESLELSERTMTDYRALQKAQAESQEEIQKLEEKLRVTVNQLQAVQADRFTPHDANMIEDNEISDEKMKLKQNIEESMEKLMKREKEVSTLTSQIEALKSQIGALEIKVRSGEKKAEALAKEKMRVEAELEAMTKKSHDASGQLVSISQELLKKERSLNELRVLLLDSHRHSRDMEKDLSREVHKAEWKVKEQKLQDDIQTLREKLLLLGRERSSPDHRRYSMLDPSALDSEVSRLRQRLLCTEDALRNALEHNQQVDKLVQAMRRHPDKSQVLGANSANGIHHQESNSNQEEQH
;
A
#
# COMPACT_ATOMS: atom_id res chain seq x y z
N MET A 1 -7.42 75.84 16.34
CA MET A 1 -6.71 76.92 17.07
C MET A 1 -5.19 76.88 16.94
N GLN A 2 -4.44 75.91 17.48
CA GLN A 2 -2.96 75.88 17.32
C GLN A 2 -2.52 75.54 15.88
N LEU A 3 -3.11 74.52 15.27
CA LEU A 3 -2.89 74.14 13.87
C LEU A 3 -3.19 75.28 12.88
N GLU A 4 -4.25 76.06 13.14
CA GLU A 4 -4.60 77.20 12.28
C GLU A 4 -3.55 78.32 12.37
N LYS A 5 -3.05 78.63 13.57
CA LYS A 5 -1.95 79.59 13.75
C LYS A 5 -0.69 79.13 13.03
N GLU A 6 -0.37 77.84 13.13
CA GLU A 6 0.81 77.27 12.48
C GLU A 6 0.69 77.27 10.95
N LEU A 7 -0.49 76.95 10.42
CA LEU A 7 -0.76 77.06 8.98
C LEU A 7 -0.68 78.50 8.47
N THR A 8 -1.16 79.48 9.23
CA THR A 8 -1.02 80.90 8.84
C THR A 8 0.44 81.35 8.83
N LEU A 9 1.24 80.91 9.80
CA LEU A 9 2.67 81.22 9.86
C LEU A 9 3.44 80.58 8.70
N ARG A 10 3.13 79.32 8.37
CA ARG A 10 3.74 78.62 7.22
C ARG A 10 3.36 79.26 5.89
N ARG A 11 2.12 79.73 5.73
CA ARG A 11 1.71 80.48 4.52
C ARG A 11 2.50 81.79 4.37
N ALA A 12 2.66 82.55 5.46
CA ALA A 12 3.43 83.79 5.44
C ALA A 12 4.92 83.55 5.09
N GLN A 13 5.53 82.46 5.60
CA GLN A 13 6.91 82.09 5.21
C GLN A 13 7.04 81.71 3.74
N VAL A 14 6.06 81.02 3.18
CA VAL A 14 6.06 80.67 1.74
C VAL A 14 5.98 81.92 0.87
N GLU A 15 5.16 82.90 1.24
CA GLU A 15 5.05 84.16 0.50
C GLU A 15 6.35 84.97 0.54
N ASP A 16 7.04 85.02 1.69
CA ASP A 16 8.33 85.72 1.80
C ASP A 16 9.44 85.05 0.95
N LEU A 17 9.53 83.73 0.99
CA LEU A 17 10.49 82.97 0.18
C LEU A 17 10.24 83.14 -1.32
N GLN A 18 8.97 83.18 -1.75
CA GLN A 18 8.63 83.46 -3.16
C GLN A 18 8.99 84.89 -3.57
N GLY A 19 8.88 85.86 -2.65
CA GLY A 19 9.33 87.23 -2.87
C GLY A 19 10.86 87.36 -3.05
N GLN A 20 11.62 86.59 -2.28
CA GLN A 20 13.10 86.57 -2.38
C GLN A 20 13.57 85.95 -3.70
N LEU A 21 12.95 84.85 -4.15
CA LEU A 21 13.32 84.19 -5.41
C LEU A 21 13.14 85.11 -6.62
N ARG A 22 12.01 85.84 -6.69
CA ARG A 22 11.77 86.82 -7.75
C ARG A 22 12.77 87.97 -7.79
N ARG A 23 13.39 88.34 -6.67
CA ARG A 23 14.45 89.37 -6.64
C ARG A 23 15.79 88.85 -7.16
N VAL A 24 16.10 87.59 -6.90
CA VAL A 24 17.33 86.95 -7.40
C VAL A 24 17.27 86.78 -8.93
N ASP A 25 16.12 86.36 -9.46
CA ASP A 25 15.93 86.20 -10.92
C ASP A 25 16.07 87.51 -11.71
N ALA A 26 15.75 88.66 -11.10
CA ALA A 26 15.94 89.97 -11.72
C ALA A 26 17.41 90.44 -11.74
N SER A 27 18.26 89.89 -10.86
CA SER A 27 19.66 90.31 -10.71
C SER A 27 20.66 89.55 -11.61
N SER A 28 20.27 88.39 -12.14
CA SER A 28 21.16 87.49 -12.91
C SER A 28 21.12 87.70 -14.43
N GLN A 29 20.43 88.73 -14.94
CA GLN A 29 20.34 89.03 -16.39
C GLN A 29 21.48 89.91 -16.93
N GLN A 30 22.48 90.27 -16.12
CA GLN A 30 23.66 91.00 -16.58
C GLN A 30 24.90 90.12 -16.49
N GLU A 31 25.55 89.94 -17.65
CA GLU A 31 26.84 89.30 -17.94
C GLU A 31 26.80 87.85 -18.45
N ALA A 32 27.06 87.73 -19.76
CA ALA A 32 27.45 86.51 -20.45
C ALA A 32 28.84 86.72 -21.09
N PRO A 33 29.81 85.82 -20.90
CA PRO A 33 30.94 85.65 -21.79
C PRO A 33 30.82 84.34 -22.57
N GLY A 34 30.73 84.43 -23.90
CA GLY A 34 30.81 83.31 -24.83
C GLY A 34 32.08 83.37 -25.66
N ALA A 35 32.66 82.19 -25.95
CA ALA A 35 33.22 81.80 -27.27
C ALA A 35 34.04 80.49 -27.17
N ASP A 36 34.74 80.23 -26.06
CA ASP A 36 35.54 78.99 -25.88
C ASP A 36 34.70 77.80 -25.34
N ILE A 37 33.51 78.10 -24.82
CA ILE A 37 32.60 77.15 -24.17
C ILE A 37 31.74 76.39 -25.21
N GLN A 38 31.74 76.79 -26.49
CA GLN A 38 30.82 76.22 -27.50
C GLN A 38 31.05 74.73 -27.83
N PRO A 39 32.27 74.25 -28.15
CA PRO A 39 32.49 72.82 -28.44
C PRO A 39 32.33 71.96 -27.18
N GLU A 40 32.76 72.47 -26.03
CA GLU A 40 32.57 71.82 -24.73
C GLU A 40 31.08 71.75 -24.34
N ALA A 41 30.30 72.81 -24.60
CA ALA A 41 28.85 72.82 -24.42
C ALA A 41 28.13 71.85 -25.36
N LEU A 42 28.62 71.66 -26.59
CA LEU A 42 28.08 70.64 -27.50
C LEU A 42 28.39 69.22 -27.00
N LEU A 43 29.61 68.96 -26.53
CA LEU A 43 29.97 67.67 -25.93
C LEU A 43 29.17 67.38 -24.65
N LEU A 44 29.03 68.36 -23.76
CA LEU A 44 28.20 68.24 -22.55
C LEU A 44 26.72 68.03 -22.90
N ARG A 45 26.22 68.69 -23.96
CA ARG A 45 24.86 68.48 -24.45
C ARG A 45 24.67 67.08 -25.04
N GLU A 46 25.65 66.57 -25.77
CA GLU A 46 25.63 65.20 -26.30
C GLU A 46 25.69 64.17 -25.17
N GLN A 47 26.54 64.39 -24.15
CA GLN A 47 26.62 63.55 -22.94
C GLN A 47 25.33 63.56 -22.13
N LEU A 48 24.67 64.72 -21.98
CA LEU A 48 23.35 64.80 -21.33
C LEU A 48 22.27 64.05 -22.13
N LEU A 49 22.31 64.12 -23.46
CA LEU A 49 21.39 63.37 -24.31
C LEU A 49 21.66 61.86 -24.26
N SER A 50 22.93 61.42 -24.21
CA SER A 50 23.26 60.00 -24.05
C SER A 50 22.85 59.49 -22.66
N ALA A 51 23.16 60.23 -21.60
CA ALA A 51 22.72 59.90 -20.24
C ALA A 51 21.19 59.87 -20.13
N GLY A 52 20.48 60.79 -20.81
CA GLY A 52 19.02 60.79 -20.88
C GLY A 52 18.46 59.57 -21.60
N ARG A 53 19.09 59.13 -22.70
CA ARG A 53 18.71 57.90 -23.41
C ARG A 53 18.98 56.65 -22.57
N GLU A 54 20.12 56.58 -21.90
CA GLU A 54 20.49 55.49 -21.00
C GLU A 54 19.53 55.40 -19.82
N HIS A 55 19.29 56.51 -19.11
CA HIS A 55 18.32 56.55 -18.02
C HIS A 55 16.90 56.16 -18.47
N HIS A 56 16.46 56.60 -19.65
CA HIS A 56 15.16 56.20 -20.20
C HIS A 56 15.11 54.69 -20.49
N LYS A 57 16.19 54.14 -21.05
CA LYS A 57 16.32 52.70 -21.31
C LYS A 57 16.33 51.91 -19.99
N GLU A 58 17.15 52.29 -19.03
CA GLU A 58 17.20 51.67 -17.70
C GLU A 58 15.86 51.74 -16.96
N SER A 59 15.19 52.90 -17.02
CA SER A 59 13.85 53.08 -16.45
C SER A 59 12.83 52.16 -17.11
N SER A 60 12.88 52.01 -18.44
CA SER A 60 12.00 51.09 -19.18
C SER A 60 12.28 49.62 -18.84
N GLU A 61 13.55 49.23 -18.72
CA GLU A 61 13.95 47.86 -18.35
C GLU A 61 13.54 47.54 -16.91
N LEU A 62 13.72 48.49 -15.98
CA LEU A 62 13.26 48.36 -14.59
C LEU A 62 11.74 48.24 -14.52
N LYS A 63 11.01 49.05 -15.28
CA LYS A 63 9.55 48.98 -15.35
C LYS A 63 9.08 47.60 -15.80
N VAL A 64 9.66 47.07 -16.88
CA VAL A 64 9.33 45.71 -17.37
C VAL A 64 9.71 44.64 -16.34
N LYS A 65 10.85 44.76 -15.66
CA LYS A 65 11.24 43.84 -14.57
C LYS A 65 10.23 43.86 -13.42
N TYR A 66 9.74 45.03 -13.02
CA TYR A 66 8.72 45.14 -11.96
C TYR A 66 7.35 44.62 -12.42
N GLU A 67 6.95 44.91 -13.66
CA GLU A 67 5.69 44.40 -14.22
C GLU A 67 5.68 42.87 -14.34
N THR A 68 6.78 42.28 -14.81
CA THR A 68 6.93 40.82 -14.88
C THR A 68 6.97 40.17 -13.50
N ALA A 69 7.68 40.76 -12.53
CA ALA A 69 7.68 40.27 -11.15
C ALA A 69 6.30 40.37 -10.49
N LEU A 70 5.56 41.46 -10.75
CA LEU A 70 4.19 41.64 -10.27
C LEU A 70 3.25 40.59 -10.87
N ALA A 71 3.33 40.33 -12.18
CA ALA A 71 2.54 39.31 -12.85
C ALA A 71 2.83 37.90 -12.30
N ALA A 72 4.11 37.57 -12.06
CA ALA A 72 4.50 36.30 -11.44
C ALA A 72 3.94 36.15 -10.01
N SER A 73 4.03 37.20 -9.20
CA SER A 73 3.46 37.20 -7.84
C SER A 73 1.94 37.08 -7.84
N GLN A 74 1.24 37.74 -8.78
CA GLN A 74 -0.20 37.59 -8.94
C GLN A 74 -0.61 36.17 -9.35
N GLN A 75 0.17 35.53 -10.24
CA GLN A 75 -0.04 34.14 -10.61
C GLN A 75 0.17 33.21 -9.41
N GLU A 76 1.22 33.41 -8.62
CA GLU A 76 1.47 32.64 -7.40
C GLU A 76 0.33 32.80 -6.38
N ILE A 77 -0.13 34.04 -6.15
CA ILE A 77 -1.30 34.31 -5.29
C ILE A 77 -2.54 33.59 -5.81
N SER A 78 -2.78 33.58 -7.13
CA SER A 78 -3.92 32.88 -7.71
C SER A 78 -3.82 31.36 -7.51
N SER A 79 -2.63 30.77 -7.69
CA SER A 79 -2.37 29.36 -7.43
C SER A 79 -2.60 29.01 -5.96
N LEU A 80 -2.02 29.79 -5.04
CA LEU A 80 -2.21 29.60 -3.60
C LEU A 80 -3.68 29.73 -3.20
N ARG A 81 -4.44 30.67 -3.77
CA ARG A 81 -5.89 30.77 -3.54
C ARG A 81 -6.63 29.49 -3.94
N THR A 82 -6.29 28.90 -5.09
CA THR A 82 -6.93 27.63 -5.50
C THR A 82 -6.59 26.47 -4.57
N VAL A 83 -5.36 26.43 -4.02
CA VAL A 83 -4.96 25.42 -3.03
C VAL A 83 -5.70 25.62 -1.72
N VAL A 84 -5.78 26.85 -1.22
CA VAL A 84 -6.53 27.18 0.00
C VAL A 84 -8.01 26.81 -0.13
N GLU A 85 -8.63 27.09 -1.28
CA GLU A 85 -10.03 26.73 -1.52
C GLU A 85 -10.24 25.21 -1.50
N LYS A 86 -9.35 24.45 -2.18
CA LYS A 86 -9.40 22.98 -2.15
C LYS A 86 -9.25 22.43 -0.73
N GLN A 87 -8.27 22.93 0.02
CA GLN A 87 -8.06 22.52 1.41
C GLN A 87 -9.25 22.89 2.31
N SER A 88 -9.90 24.03 2.07
CA SER A 88 -11.10 24.44 2.79
C SER A 88 -12.27 23.47 2.57
N VAL A 89 -12.45 23.02 1.32
CA VAL A 89 -13.46 22.00 0.98
C VAL A 89 -13.12 20.67 1.64
N GLU A 90 -11.88 20.19 1.54
CA GLU A 90 -11.44 18.94 2.19
C GLU A 90 -11.62 18.98 3.72
N ILE A 91 -11.28 20.10 4.37
CA ILE A 91 -11.52 20.29 5.81
C ILE A 91 -13.01 20.22 6.13
N SER A 92 -13.86 20.84 5.29
CA SER A 92 -15.32 20.83 5.49
C SER A 92 -15.90 19.43 5.32
N GLU A 93 -15.46 18.66 4.33
CA GLU A 93 -15.86 17.27 4.12
C GLU A 93 -15.41 16.37 5.27
N MET A 94 -14.16 16.52 5.73
CA MET A 94 -13.64 15.76 6.87
C MET A 94 -14.40 16.09 8.16
N LYS A 95 -14.74 17.36 8.38
CA LYS A 95 -15.59 17.78 9.51
C LYS A 95 -16.97 17.14 9.44
N GLN A 96 -17.58 17.07 8.25
CA GLN A 96 -18.88 16.41 8.07
C GLN A 96 -18.79 14.90 8.34
N LYS A 97 -17.73 14.22 7.88
CA LYS A 97 -17.50 12.79 8.17
C LYS A 97 -17.34 12.53 9.66
N VAL A 98 -16.60 13.37 10.38
CA VAL A 98 -16.45 13.28 11.84
C VAL A 98 -17.79 13.48 12.54
N GLN A 99 -18.58 14.48 12.12
CA GLN A 99 -19.92 14.70 12.67
C GLN A 99 -20.85 13.52 12.44
N GLN A 100 -20.82 12.92 11.25
CA GLN A 100 -21.61 11.74 10.92
C GLN A 100 -21.20 10.52 11.76
N ALA A 101 -19.90 10.24 11.88
CA ALA A 101 -19.40 9.15 12.74
C ALA A 101 -19.77 9.37 14.21
N ASN A 102 -19.72 10.61 14.70
CA ASN A 102 -20.12 10.94 16.06
C ASN A 102 -21.63 10.73 16.28
N LYS A 103 -22.45 11.08 15.29
CA LYS A 103 -23.90 10.83 15.31
C LYS A 103 -24.21 9.33 15.37
N GLU A 104 -23.57 8.53 14.51
CA GLU A 104 -23.72 7.07 14.50
C GLU A 104 -23.26 6.44 15.82
N ASN A 105 -22.16 6.92 16.41
CA ASN A 105 -21.70 6.47 17.72
C ASN A 105 -22.72 6.78 18.83
N VAL A 106 -23.33 7.97 18.82
CA VAL A 106 -24.39 8.33 19.77
C VAL A 106 -25.61 7.44 19.59
N GLU A 107 -26.08 7.24 18.35
CA GLU A 107 -27.21 6.35 18.04
C GLU A 107 -26.94 4.90 18.47
N MET A 108 -25.71 4.41 18.24
CA MET A 108 -25.27 3.11 18.72
C MET A 108 -25.29 3.04 20.24
N MET A 109 -24.72 4.02 20.94
CA MET A 109 -24.77 4.08 22.41
C MET A 109 -26.20 4.08 22.94
N ASP A 110 -27.10 4.83 22.33
CA ASP A 110 -28.50 4.88 22.76
C ASP A 110 -29.22 3.55 22.49
N SER A 111 -28.90 2.86 21.39
CA SER A 111 -29.39 1.49 21.15
C SER A 111 -28.89 0.50 22.21
N TRP A 112 -27.63 0.64 22.66
CA TRP A 112 -27.06 -0.19 23.71
C TRP A 112 -27.69 0.13 25.07
N LYS A 113 -27.88 1.41 25.40
CA LYS A 113 -28.61 1.81 26.61
C LYS A 113 -30.01 1.22 26.62
N ALA A 114 -30.75 1.32 25.51
CA ALA A 114 -32.08 0.72 25.41
C ALA A 114 -32.06 -0.80 25.66
N LYS A 115 -31.07 -1.52 25.11
CA LYS A 115 -30.89 -2.97 25.37
C LYS A 115 -30.59 -3.26 26.84
N PHE A 116 -29.75 -2.45 27.48
CA PHE A 116 -29.46 -2.59 28.91
C PHE A 116 -30.71 -2.30 29.75
N ASP A 117 -31.46 -1.25 29.43
CA ASP A 117 -32.69 -0.90 30.13
C ASP A 117 -33.75 -2.00 29.97
N THR A 118 -33.87 -2.62 28.79
CA THR A 118 -34.74 -3.79 28.60
C THR A 118 -34.27 -4.98 29.43
N LEU A 119 -32.96 -5.25 29.46
CA LEU A 119 -32.42 -6.37 30.24
C LEU A 119 -32.62 -6.16 31.75
N VAL A 120 -32.41 -4.94 32.25
CA VAL A 120 -32.67 -4.57 33.64
C VAL A 120 -34.15 -4.71 33.95
N SER A 121 -35.04 -4.24 33.06
CA SER A 121 -36.49 -4.38 33.23
C SER A 121 -36.95 -5.84 33.23
N ASP A 122 -36.38 -6.67 32.36
CA ASP A 122 -36.69 -8.10 32.26
C ASP A 122 -36.18 -8.86 33.49
N HIS A 123 -34.99 -8.52 33.99
CA HIS A 123 -34.46 -9.08 35.23
C HIS A 123 -35.32 -8.67 36.44
N GLN A 124 -35.72 -7.41 36.53
CA GLN A 124 -36.62 -6.89 37.55
C GLN A 124 -37.97 -7.61 37.51
N ARG A 125 -38.55 -7.79 36.32
CA ARG A 125 -39.79 -8.55 36.12
C ARG A 125 -39.64 -10.00 36.56
N SER A 126 -38.54 -10.66 36.20
CA SER A 126 -38.27 -12.04 36.61
C SER A 126 -38.15 -12.16 38.13
N LEU A 127 -37.50 -11.19 38.79
CA LEU A 127 -37.43 -11.13 40.25
C LEU A 127 -38.81 -10.92 40.89
N GLU A 128 -39.66 -10.08 40.31
CA GLU A 128 -41.03 -9.84 40.77
C GLU A 128 -41.92 -11.08 40.57
N GLU A 129 -41.78 -11.78 39.46
CA GLU A 129 -42.48 -13.05 39.18
C GLU A 129 -42.03 -14.15 40.14
N LEU A 130 -40.73 -14.27 40.44
CA LEU A 130 -40.21 -15.18 41.45
C LEU A 130 -40.74 -14.84 42.84
N LYS A 131 -40.74 -13.56 43.22
CA LYS A 131 -41.33 -13.09 44.49
C LYS A 131 -42.83 -13.40 44.58
N ALA A 132 -43.58 -13.18 43.49
CA ALA A 132 -45.01 -13.49 43.43
C ALA A 132 -45.26 -15.00 43.52
N SER A 133 -44.42 -15.81 42.88
CA SER A 133 -44.49 -17.28 42.94
C SER A 133 -44.22 -17.80 44.35
N LEU A 134 -43.17 -17.29 45.01
CA LEU A 134 -42.86 -17.58 46.41
C LEU A 134 -44.00 -17.15 47.37
N SER A 135 -44.65 -16.03 47.08
CA SER A 135 -45.78 -15.54 47.89
C SER A 135 -47.05 -16.37 47.66
N ARG A 136 -47.23 -16.95 46.47
CA ARG A 136 -48.37 -17.83 46.13
C ARG A 136 -48.25 -19.23 46.76
N GLY A 137 -47.01 -19.70 46.97
CA GLY A 137 -46.70 -20.97 47.66
C GLY A 137 -46.89 -20.97 49.19
N GLN A 138 -47.20 -19.83 49.81
CA GLN A 138 -47.39 -19.73 51.27
C GLN A 138 -48.74 -20.25 51.79
N SER A 139 -49.57 -20.91 50.96
CA SER A 139 -50.93 -21.32 51.33
C SER A 139 -51.10 -22.78 51.80
N SER A 140 -50.02 -23.59 51.91
CA SER A 140 -50.10 -24.90 52.56
C SER A 140 -48.77 -25.35 53.20
N PRO A 141 -48.74 -25.83 54.46
CA PRO A 141 -47.49 -26.08 55.19
C PRO A 141 -46.64 -27.22 54.63
N GLN A 142 -47.21 -28.07 53.77
CA GLN A 142 -46.53 -29.26 53.24
C GLN A 142 -45.82 -29.02 51.90
N GLY A 143 -46.20 -27.96 51.16
CA GLY A 143 -45.57 -27.57 49.89
C GLY A 143 -44.32 -26.69 50.07
N GLN A 144 -44.25 -25.88 51.14
CA GLN A 144 -43.11 -24.99 51.38
C GLN A 144 -41.78 -25.72 51.54
N GLU A 145 -41.78 -26.93 52.10
CA GLU A 145 -40.55 -27.70 52.30
C GLU A 145 -40.10 -28.37 50.99
N GLN A 146 -41.05 -28.81 50.14
CA GLN A 146 -40.78 -29.32 48.80
C GLN A 146 -40.32 -28.22 47.85
N ASP A 147 -41.00 -27.07 47.79
CA ASP A 147 -40.62 -25.95 46.92
C ASP A 147 -39.27 -25.33 47.33
N ALA A 148 -38.98 -25.24 48.64
CA ALA A 148 -37.67 -24.81 49.12
C ALA A 148 -36.57 -25.84 48.87
N GLN A 149 -36.92 -27.12 48.74
CA GLN A 149 -35.98 -28.18 48.40
C GLN A 149 -35.76 -28.24 46.88
N GLU A 150 -36.78 -28.02 46.06
CA GLU A 150 -36.69 -27.89 44.60
C GLU A 150 -35.93 -26.62 44.18
N LEU A 151 -36.14 -25.49 44.86
CA LEU A 151 -35.35 -24.27 44.65
C LEU A 151 -33.89 -24.45 45.07
N ARG A 152 -33.62 -25.25 46.12
CA ARG A 152 -32.26 -25.64 46.48
C ARG A 152 -31.62 -26.54 45.42
N ILE A 153 -32.34 -27.53 44.93
CA ILE A 153 -31.87 -28.44 43.86
C ILE A 153 -31.61 -27.66 42.57
N THR A 154 -32.48 -26.75 42.16
CA THR A 154 -32.31 -25.93 40.95
C THR A 154 -31.17 -24.91 41.10
N MET A 155 -31.02 -24.29 42.27
CA MET A 155 -29.88 -23.40 42.54
C MET A 155 -28.55 -24.18 42.56
N GLU A 156 -28.53 -25.38 43.15
CA GLU A 156 -27.36 -26.27 43.13
C GLU A 156 -27.06 -26.77 41.71
N SER A 157 -28.09 -27.09 40.93
CA SER A 157 -27.97 -27.45 39.52
C SER A 157 -27.39 -26.30 38.68
N LEU A 158 -27.87 -25.07 38.86
CA LEU A 158 -27.38 -23.90 38.11
C LEU A 158 -25.94 -23.54 38.51
N LYS A 159 -25.58 -23.69 39.79
CA LYS A 159 -24.19 -23.54 40.26
C LYS A 159 -23.29 -24.61 39.64
N MET A 160 -23.75 -25.85 39.58
CA MET A 160 -23.01 -26.95 38.96
C MET A 160 -22.88 -26.74 37.45
N GLU A 161 -23.92 -26.26 36.77
CA GLU A 161 -23.91 -25.92 35.35
C GLU A 161 -22.92 -24.79 35.04
N HIS A 162 -22.95 -23.69 35.80
CA HIS A 162 -21.98 -22.61 35.66
C HIS A 162 -20.54 -23.11 35.91
N GLN A 163 -20.35 -23.95 36.93
CA GLN A 163 -19.04 -24.53 37.23
C GLN A 163 -18.54 -25.43 36.09
N LEU A 164 -19.43 -26.24 35.51
CA LEU A 164 -19.12 -27.07 34.34
C LEU A 164 -18.82 -26.22 33.11
N GLU A 165 -19.55 -25.13 32.89
CA GLU A 165 -19.33 -24.22 31.77
C GLU A 165 -17.98 -23.50 31.89
N MET A 166 -17.60 -23.07 33.10
CA MET A 166 -16.28 -22.51 33.38
C MET A 166 -15.15 -23.54 33.13
N GLU A 167 -15.31 -24.77 33.61
CA GLU A 167 -14.33 -25.84 33.33
C GLU A 167 -14.32 -26.26 31.85
N ASN A 168 -15.46 -26.15 31.14
CA ASN A 168 -15.55 -26.39 29.70
C ASN A 168 -14.82 -25.31 28.92
N LEU A 169 -15.02 -24.02 29.22
CA LEU A 169 -14.26 -22.92 28.62
C LEU A 169 -12.76 -23.06 28.87
N LYS A 170 -12.37 -23.46 30.08
CA LYS A 170 -10.97 -23.74 30.43
C LYS A 170 -10.41 -24.95 29.68
N ALA A 171 -11.21 -26.01 29.50
CA ALA A 171 -10.83 -27.16 28.70
C ALA A 171 -10.70 -26.80 27.21
N LYS A 172 -11.63 -26.03 26.65
CA LYS A 172 -11.56 -25.49 25.28
C LYS A 172 -10.28 -24.69 25.09
N HIS A 173 -9.97 -23.77 25.99
CA HIS A 173 -8.74 -22.99 25.91
C HIS A 173 -7.48 -23.87 25.98
N LYS A 174 -7.46 -24.89 26.85
CA LYS A 174 -6.36 -25.87 26.91
C LYS A 174 -6.23 -26.68 25.62
N ILE A 175 -7.34 -27.08 25.01
CA ILE A 175 -7.36 -27.81 23.73
C ILE A 175 -6.85 -26.91 22.61
N GLU A 176 -7.33 -25.67 22.51
CA GLU A 176 -6.84 -24.69 21.52
C GLU A 176 -5.34 -24.43 21.69
N ALA A 177 -4.88 -24.23 22.92
CA ALA A 177 -3.45 -24.09 23.21
C ALA A 177 -2.66 -25.35 22.79
N ALA A 178 -3.18 -26.55 23.04
CA ALA A 178 -2.54 -27.80 22.62
C ALA A 178 -2.51 -27.96 21.09
N ILE A 179 -3.57 -27.55 20.39
CA ILE A 179 -3.62 -27.53 18.92
C ILE A 179 -2.56 -26.58 18.37
N LEU A 180 -2.49 -25.35 18.87
CA LEU A 180 -1.47 -24.38 18.44
C LEU A 180 -0.04 -24.87 18.72
N ILE A 181 0.18 -25.55 19.84
CA ILE A 181 1.47 -26.18 20.17
C ILE A 181 1.78 -27.30 19.16
N LYS A 182 0.81 -28.17 18.87
CA LYS A 182 0.99 -29.27 17.92
C LYS A 182 1.22 -28.77 16.50
N GLU A 183 0.47 -27.77 16.04
CA GLU A 183 0.68 -27.14 14.73
C GLU A 183 2.10 -26.55 14.62
N ARG A 184 2.58 -25.91 15.67
CA ARG A 184 3.96 -25.42 15.74
C ARG A 184 4.98 -26.56 15.71
N GLU A 185 4.73 -27.67 16.41
CA GLU A 185 5.59 -28.85 16.39
C GLU A 185 5.59 -29.55 15.04
N ASP A 186 4.44 -29.70 14.39
CA ASP A 186 4.30 -30.24 13.04
C ASP A 186 5.04 -29.37 12.01
N LEU A 187 4.93 -28.03 12.13
CA LEU A 187 5.70 -27.10 11.30
C LEU A 187 7.21 -27.23 11.55
N ARG A 188 7.64 -27.39 12.80
CA ARG A 188 9.04 -27.64 13.14
C ARG A 188 9.54 -28.98 12.61
N ALA A 189 8.74 -30.03 12.69
CA ALA A 189 9.06 -31.36 12.17
C ALA A 189 9.21 -31.33 10.64
N ARG A 190 8.26 -30.70 9.91
CA ARG A 190 8.37 -30.49 8.46
C ARG A 190 9.60 -29.67 8.06
N LEU A 191 9.97 -28.68 8.88
CA LEU A 191 11.17 -27.88 8.67
C LEU A 191 12.44 -28.74 8.90
N GLN A 192 12.43 -29.59 9.92
CA GLN A 192 13.53 -30.53 10.18
C GLN A 192 13.64 -31.59 9.09
N GLU A 193 12.54 -32.20 8.63
CA GLU A 193 12.53 -33.12 7.49
C GLU A 193 13.07 -32.46 6.21
N ALA A 194 12.69 -31.20 5.94
CA ALA A 194 13.25 -30.45 4.82
C ALA A 194 14.76 -30.18 4.99
N ARG A 195 15.25 -29.99 6.21
CA ARG A 195 16.69 -29.87 6.52
C ARG A 195 17.42 -31.20 6.38
N ASP A 196 16.80 -32.31 6.76
CA ASP A 196 17.37 -33.65 6.66
C ASP A 196 17.40 -34.11 5.20
N GLN A 197 16.37 -33.83 4.41
CA GLN A 197 16.37 -34.00 2.94
C GLN A 197 17.46 -33.17 2.26
N LEU A 198 17.75 -31.97 2.80
CA LEU A 198 18.85 -31.12 2.34
C LEU A 198 20.23 -31.67 2.73
N ALA A 199 20.32 -32.44 3.81
CA ALA A 199 21.53 -33.11 4.27
C ALA A 199 21.74 -34.45 3.54
N GLU A 200 20.70 -35.25 3.33
CA GLU A 200 20.71 -36.49 2.53
C GLU A 200 20.94 -36.21 1.04
N GLY A 201 20.32 -35.16 0.49
CA GLY A 201 20.60 -34.68 -0.87
C GLY A 201 21.98 -34.03 -1.05
N ARG A 202 22.79 -33.94 0.03
CA ARG A 202 24.23 -33.64 -0.04
C ARG A 202 25.08 -34.92 0.01
N SER A 203 24.59 -36.04 0.55
CA SER A 203 25.29 -37.33 0.53
C SER A 203 24.99 -38.13 -0.73
N ASP A 204 23.77 -38.02 -1.27
CA ASP A 204 23.39 -38.56 -2.57
C ASP A 204 23.21 -37.41 -3.56
N VAL A 205 23.88 -37.49 -4.71
CA VAL A 205 23.78 -36.61 -5.90
C VAL A 205 25.05 -35.78 -6.17
N GLU A 206 26.04 -36.48 -6.73
CA GLU A 206 27.02 -35.97 -7.70
C GLU A 206 26.39 -35.59 -9.07
N ALA A 207 25.16 -35.07 -9.12
CA ALA A 207 24.54 -34.62 -10.38
C ALA A 207 23.99 -33.20 -10.27
N GLN A 208 24.27 -32.39 -11.28
CA GLN A 208 24.01 -30.94 -11.38
C GLN A 208 22.53 -30.49 -11.19
N SER A 209 21.60 -31.41 -10.93
CA SER A 209 20.15 -31.19 -10.69
C SER A 209 19.81 -30.84 -9.22
N GLY A 210 20.55 -31.39 -8.23
CA GLY A 210 20.21 -31.20 -6.80
C GLY A 210 20.45 -29.79 -6.26
N LYS A 211 21.40 -29.05 -6.85
CA LYS A 211 21.76 -27.69 -6.40
C LYS A 211 20.62 -26.68 -6.54
N ALA A 212 19.78 -26.82 -7.57
CA ALA A 212 18.66 -25.91 -7.80
C ALA A 212 17.54 -26.10 -6.75
N VAL A 213 17.19 -27.35 -6.46
CA VAL A 213 16.19 -27.70 -5.43
C VAL A 213 16.67 -27.31 -4.04
N LEU A 214 17.95 -27.54 -3.75
CA LEU A 214 18.59 -27.19 -2.48
C LEU A 214 18.62 -25.66 -2.26
N ASN A 215 18.89 -24.90 -3.31
CA ASN A 215 18.81 -23.43 -3.28
C ASN A 215 17.38 -22.93 -3.10
N GLU A 216 16.39 -23.56 -3.73
CA GLU A 216 14.98 -23.17 -3.61
C GLU A 216 14.44 -23.44 -2.20
N VAL A 217 14.76 -24.59 -1.61
CA VAL A 217 14.40 -24.93 -0.22
C VAL A 217 15.10 -24.00 0.77
N SER A 218 16.38 -23.70 0.56
CA SER A 218 17.12 -22.73 1.39
C SER A 218 16.50 -21.32 1.33
N HIS A 219 16.06 -20.88 0.14
CA HIS A 219 15.39 -19.59 -0.01
C HIS A 219 14.01 -19.57 0.66
N LYS A 220 13.25 -20.67 0.58
CA LYS A 220 11.96 -20.82 1.28
C LYS A 220 12.14 -20.81 2.81
N LEU A 221 13.17 -21.47 3.32
CA LEU A 221 13.52 -21.47 4.74
C LEU A 221 13.87 -20.06 5.22
N GLN A 222 14.76 -19.36 4.50
CA GLN A 222 15.15 -17.99 4.84
C GLN A 222 13.95 -17.04 4.84
N LYS A 223 13.00 -17.23 3.92
CA LYS A 223 11.75 -16.45 3.87
C LYS A 223 10.81 -16.78 5.05
N ALA A 224 10.76 -18.03 5.50
CA ALA A 224 9.98 -18.43 6.67
C ALA A 224 10.60 -17.89 7.97
N GLU A 225 11.93 -17.92 8.09
CA GLU A 225 12.69 -17.36 9.21
C GLU A 225 12.51 -15.84 9.30
N ALA A 226 12.57 -15.13 8.17
CA ALA A 226 12.30 -13.69 8.12
C ALA A 226 10.88 -13.35 8.58
N ARG A 227 9.87 -14.10 8.13
CA ARG A 227 8.47 -13.92 8.56
C ARG A 227 8.27 -14.19 10.05
N LEU A 228 8.98 -15.18 10.61
CA LEU A 228 8.91 -15.49 12.03
C LEU A 228 9.53 -14.36 12.87
N ALA A 229 10.67 -13.81 12.44
CA ALA A 229 11.28 -12.65 13.07
C ALA A 229 10.38 -11.40 13.00
N GLU A 230 9.72 -11.15 11.87
CA GLU A 230 8.73 -10.07 11.73
C GLU A 230 7.56 -10.25 12.71
N MET A 231 7.03 -11.46 12.85
CA MET A 231 5.95 -11.76 13.80
C MET A 231 6.38 -11.61 15.26
N GLU A 232 7.61 -11.99 15.60
CA GLU A 232 8.18 -11.80 16.94
C GLU A 232 8.36 -10.32 17.28
N MET A 233 8.83 -9.51 16.31
CA MET A 233 8.94 -8.06 16.46
C MET A 233 7.58 -7.41 16.70
N LEU A 234 6.57 -7.75 15.89
CA LEU A 234 5.19 -7.28 16.07
C LEU A 234 4.61 -7.69 17.43
N ARG A 235 4.97 -8.88 17.93
CA ARG A 235 4.55 -9.36 19.25
C ARG A 235 5.15 -8.51 20.36
N VAL A 236 6.46 -8.25 20.30
CA VAL A 236 7.17 -7.40 21.28
C VAL A 236 6.65 -5.97 21.25
N GLU A 237 6.39 -5.42 20.07
CA GLU A 237 5.79 -4.08 19.93
C GLU A 237 4.38 -4.03 20.53
N ARG A 238 3.54 -5.04 20.27
CA ARG A 238 2.22 -5.14 20.90
C ARG A 238 2.31 -5.24 22.42
N GLU A 239 3.22 -6.07 22.95
CA GLU A 239 3.44 -6.16 24.39
C GLU A 239 3.85 -4.81 24.98
N LYS A 240 4.78 -4.11 24.34
CA LYS A 240 5.21 -2.77 24.76
C LYS A 240 4.06 -1.75 24.74
N MET A 241 3.25 -1.73 23.68
CA MET A 241 2.06 -0.88 23.61
C MET A 241 1.05 -1.21 24.72
N THR A 242 0.85 -2.50 25.03
CA THR A 242 -0.04 -2.88 26.13
C THR A 242 0.48 -2.49 27.50
N THR A 243 1.80 -2.51 27.74
CA THR A 243 2.39 -2.03 28.99
C THR A 243 2.25 -0.52 29.14
N GLU A 244 2.52 0.24 28.07
CA GLU A 244 2.37 1.70 28.06
C GLU A 244 0.91 2.13 28.32
N LEU A 245 -0.07 1.45 27.71
CA LEU A 245 -1.48 1.69 27.97
C LEU A 245 -1.88 1.36 29.41
N ARG A 246 -1.33 0.28 29.99
CA ARG A 246 -1.58 -0.10 31.38
C ARG A 246 -1.04 0.96 32.35
N GLU A 247 0.19 1.42 32.13
CA GLU A 247 0.80 2.48 32.95
C GLU A 247 0.03 3.81 32.83
N SER A 248 -0.41 4.16 31.62
CA SER A 248 -1.24 5.35 31.40
C SER A 248 -2.59 5.26 32.11
N LEU A 249 -3.22 4.08 32.12
CA LEU A 249 -4.46 3.84 32.85
C LEU A 249 -4.25 3.95 34.36
N GLU A 250 -3.22 3.28 34.91
CA GLU A 250 -2.88 3.38 36.34
C GLU A 250 -2.61 4.82 36.78
N LEU A 251 -1.93 5.61 35.94
CA LEU A 251 -1.69 7.03 36.21
C LEU A 251 -3.00 7.81 36.23
N SER A 252 -3.90 7.57 35.27
CA SER A 252 -5.21 8.21 35.22
C SER A 252 -6.11 7.81 36.39
N GLU A 253 -6.03 6.58 36.86
CA GLU A 253 -6.77 6.12 38.03
C GLU A 253 -6.28 6.82 39.29
N ARG A 254 -4.95 6.95 39.46
CA ARG A 254 -4.34 7.68 40.59
C ARG A 254 -4.72 9.16 40.58
N THR A 255 -4.67 9.83 39.43
CA THR A 255 -5.07 11.26 39.35
C THR A 255 -6.55 11.44 39.67
N MET A 256 -7.42 10.51 39.24
CA MET A 256 -8.84 10.54 39.58
C MET A 256 -9.09 10.30 41.07
N THR A 257 -8.34 9.41 41.72
CA THR A 257 -8.45 9.21 43.18
C THR A 257 -7.97 10.42 43.97
N ASP A 258 -6.86 11.04 43.55
CA ASP A 258 -6.32 12.24 44.20
C ASP A 258 -7.28 13.43 44.05
N TYR A 259 -7.87 13.60 42.87
CA TYR A 259 -8.87 14.64 42.63
C TYR A 259 -10.11 14.46 43.53
N ARG A 260 -10.61 13.23 43.68
CA ARG A 260 -11.73 12.93 44.59
C ARG A 260 -11.36 13.22 46.06
N ALA A 261 -10.14 12.88 46.48
CA ALA A 261 -9.67 13.18 47.82
C ALA A 261 -9.59 14.70 48.07
N LEU A 262 -9.10 15.46 47.08
CA LEU A 262 -9.02 16.92 47.14
C LEU A 262 -10.41 17.57 47.19
N GLN A 263 -11.36 17.07 46.38
CA GLN A 263 -12.75 17.54 46.40
C GLN A 263 -13.41 17.29 47.77
N LYS A 264 -13.13 16.14 48.39
CA LYS A 264 -13.62 15.83 49.73
C LYS A 264 -13.02 16.77 50.78
N ALA A 265 -11.70 16.96 50.76
CA ALA A 265 -11.01 17.88 51.67
C ALA A 265 -11.49 19.33 51.52
N GLN A 266 -11.79 19.76 50.28
CA GLN A 266 -12.36 21.08 50.01
C GLN A 266 -13.77 21.22 50.62
N ALA A 267 -14.62 20.21 50.48
CA ALA A 267 -15.96 20.22 51.07
C ALA A 267 -15.90 20.26 52.60
N GLU A 268 -15.01 19.47 53.20
CA GLU A 268 -14.78 19.47 54.67
C GLU A 268 -14.29 20.85 55.15
N SER A 269 -13.36 21.49 54.42
CA SER A 269 -12.88 22.84 54.73
C SER A 269 -13.97 23.91 54.61
N GLN A 270 -14.83 23.83 53.58
CA GLN A 270 -15.96 24.75 53.42
C GLN A 270 -16.96 24.63 54.56
N GLU A 271 -17.25 23.40 55.00
CA GLU A 271 -18.14 23.15 56.15
C GLU A 271 -17.54 23.73 57.44
N GLU A 272 -16.23 23.62 57.64
CA GLU A 272 -15.54 24.18 58.80
C GLU A 272 -15.56 25.72 58.79
N ILE A 273 -15.38 26.34 57.62
CA ILE A 273 -15.51 27.80 57.45
C ILE A 273 -16.92 28.25 57.83
N GLN A 274 -17.97 27.58 57.33
CA GLN A 274 -19.36 27.92 57.67
C GLN A 274 -19.63 27.79 59.18
N LYS A 275 -19.10 26.74 59.82
CA LYS A 275 -19.19 26.58 61.28
C LYS A 275 -18.50 27.72 62.03
N LEU A 276 -17.36 28.20 61.56
CA LEU A 276 -16.65 29.32 62.16
C LEU A 276 -17.37 30.66 61.92
N GLU A 277 -17.93 30.88 60.74
CA GLU A 277 -18.76 32.04 60.42
C GLU A 277 -20.00 32.12 61.31
N GLU A 278 -20.68 30.99 61.53
CA GLU A 278 -21.84 30.95 62.42
C GLU A 278 -21.45 31.26 63.87
N LYS A 279 -20.35 30.68 64.36
CA LYS A 279 -19.81 31.02 65.69
C LYS A 279 -19.50 32.51 65.79
N LEU A 280 -18.85 33.09 64.77
CA LEU A 280 -18.53 34.51 64.72
C LEU A 280 -19.81 35.35 64.79
N ARG A 281 -20.83 35.02 63.99
CA ARG A 281 -22.13 35.70 63.99
C ARG A 281 -22.80 35.68 65.36
N VAL A 282 -22.80 34.53 66.03
CA VAL A 282 -23.33 34.39 67.40
C VAL A 282 -22.57 35.29 68.37
N THR A 283 -21.23 35.28 68.34
CA THR A 283 -20.43 36.14 69.23
C THR A 283 -20.62 37.64 68.95
N VAL A 284 -20.77 38.04 67.69
CA VAL A 284 -21.06 39.44 67.30
C VAL A 284 -22.42 39.89 67.84
N ASN A 285 -23.45 39.05 67.70
CA ASN A 285 -24.78 39.35 68.23
C ASN A 285 -24.79 39.44 69.76
N GLN A 286 -24.04 38.56 70.45
CA GLN A 286 -23.86 38.64 71.90
C GLN A 286 -23.18 39.95 72.31
N LEU A 287 -22.13 40.36 71.60
CA LEU A 287 -21.44 41.63 71.83
C LEU A 287 -22.35 42.84 71.61
N GLN A 288 -23.18 42.82 70.55
CA GLN A 288 -24.17 43.86 70.30
C GLN A 288 -25.25 43.92 71.38
N ALA A 289 -25.72 42.78 71.89
CA ALA A 289 -26.68 42.74 72.99
C ALA A 289 -26.09 43.36 74.28
N VAL A 290 -24.84 43.00 74.62
CA VAL A 290 -24.12 43.58 75.77
C VAL A 290 -23.87 45.09 75.57
N GLN A 291 -23.59 45.53 74.34
CA GLN A 291 -23.48 46.95 74.04
C GLN A 291 -24.83 47.67 74.16
N ALA A 292 -25.93 47.06 73.70
CA ALA A 292 -27.28 47.63 73.81
C ALA A 292 -27.73 47.77 75.27
N ASP A 293 -27.38 46.82 76.13
CA ASP A 293 -27.64 46.89 77.58
C ASP A 293 -26.81 47.97 78.29
N ARG A 294 -25.65 48.39 77.74
CA ARG A 294 -24.83 49.50 78.28
C ARG A 294 -25.38 50.91 77.93
N PHE A 295 -26.45 51.05 77.15
CA PHE A 295 -27.01 52.34 76.71
C PHE A 295 -28.41 52.69 77.28
N THR A 296 -28.83 52.07 78.39
CA THR A 296 -29.95 52.59 79.20
C THR A 296 -29.45 53.63 80.20
N PRO A 297 -30.04 54.85 80.29
CA PRO A 297 -29.50 55.93 81.11
C PRO A 297 -29.99 55.81 82.56
N HIS A 298 -29.30 55.01 83.36
CA HIS A 298 -29.24 55.22 84.80
C HIS A 298 -27.83 54.84 85.28
N ASP A 299 -27.37 55.55 86.31
CA ASP A 299 -26.08 55.37 86.97
C ASP A 299 -24.88 56.09 86.31
N ALA A 300 -25.10 57.35 85.97
CA ALA A 300 -24.06 58.37 86.08
C ALA A 300 -23.85 58.73 87.56
N ASN A 301 -23.03 57.94 88.28
CA ASN A 301 -22.20 58.33 89.43
C ASN A 301 -21.89 57.12 90.31
N MET A 302 -20.80 56.41 90.02
CA MET A 302 -19.88 55.96 91.07
C MET A 302 -18.47 55.94 90.50
N ILE A 303 -17.61 56.76 91.09
CA ILE A 303 -16.17 56.74 90.87
C ILE A 303 -15.65 55.50 91.58
N GLU A 304 -15.20 54.50 90.83
CA GLU A 304 -14.35 53.43 91.35
C GLU A 304 -13.09 53.32 90.49
N ASP A 305 -12.06 54.07 90.87
CA ASP A 305 -10.73 54.10 90.24
C ASP A 305 -10.01 52.72 90.20
N ASN A 306 -10.60 51.67 90.77
CA ASN A 306 -10.09 50.29 90.75
C ASN A 306 -10.62 49.47 89.55
N GLU A 307 -11.88 49.67 89.13
CA GLU A 307 -12.45 48.98 87.96
C GLU A 307 -11.82 49.47 86.65
N ILE A 308 -11.48 50.76 86.58
CA ILE A 308 -10.76 51.36 85.43
C ILE A 308 -9.36 50.73 85.27
N SER A 309 -8.72 50.33 86.37
CA SER A 309 -7.42 49.63 86.35
C SER A 309 -7.55 48.20 85.85
N ASP A 310 -8.57 47.46 86.30
CA ASP A 310 -8.83 46.08 85.87
C ASP A 310 -9.35 46.01 84.42
N GLU A 311 -10.22 46.93 84.00
CA GLU A 311 -10.65 47.07 82.61
C GLU A 311 -9.46 47.42 81.70
N LYS A 312 -8.55 48.30 82.14
CA LYS A 312 -7.32 48.65 81.41
C LYS A 312 -6.36 47.46 81.31
N MET A 313 -6.22 46.65 82.36
CA MET A 313 -5.45 45.39 82.34
C MET A 313 -6.05 44.37 81.36
N LYS A 314 -7.37 44.16 81.38
CA LYS A 314 -8.07 43.29 80.41
C LYS A 314 -7.92 43.79 78.97
N LEU A 315 -8.02 45.11 78.74
CA LEU A 315 -7.79 45.71 77.42
C LEU A 315 -6.36 45.48 76.93
N LYS A 316 -5.37 45.64 77.81
CA LYS A 316 -3.97 45.37 77.50
C LYS A 316 -3.74 43.91 77.14
N GLN A 317 -4.28 42.98 77.93
CA GLN A 317 -4.20 41.54 77.66
C GLN A 317 -4.88 41.18 76.34
N ASN A 318 -6.06 41.73 76.04
CA ASN A 318 -6.74 41.53 74.75
C ASN A 318 -5.91 42.05 73.55
N ILE A 319 -5.25 43.19 73.71
CA ILE A 319 -4.36 43.73 72.67
C ILE A 319 -3.15 42.80 72.48
N GLU A 320 -2.51 42.35 73.55
CA GLU A 320 -1.39 41.39 73.49
C GLU A 320 -1.81 40.06 72.83
N GLU A 321 -2.96 39.48 73.20
CA GLU A 321 -3.51 38.28 72.55
C GLU A 321 -3.84 38.51 71.07
N SER A 322 -4.39 39.68 70.72
CA SER A 322 -4.67 40.02 69.32
C SER A 322 -3.39 40.19 68.52
N MET A 323 -2.34 40.76 69.12
CA MET A 323 -1.03 40.95 68.50
C MET A 323 -0.33 39.59 68.29
N GLU A 324 -0.46 38.66 69.23
CA GLU A 324 0.06 37.30 69.10
C GLU A 324 -0.69 36.49 68.02
N LYS A 325 -2.03 36.61 67.95
CA LYS A 325 -2.83 36.04 66.86
C LYS A 325 -2.44 36.60 65.49
N LEU A 326 -2.18 37.91 65.42
CA LEU A 326 -1.72 38.57 64.19
C LEU A 326 -0.34 38.05 63.77
N MET A 327 0.61 37.96 64.70
CA MET A 327 1.95 37.39 64.46
C MET A 327 1.88 35.94 63.97
N LYS A 328 0.96 35.12 64.51
CA LYS A 328 0.77 33.74 64.05
C LYS A 328 0.21 33.70 62.62
N ARG A 329 -0.78 34.53 62.32
CA ARG A 329 -1.33 34.70 60.96
C ARG A 329 -0.28 35.18 59.97
N GLU A 330 0.60 36.09 60.38
CA GLU A 330 1.67 36.62 59.53
C GLU A 330 2.70 35.54 59.17
N LYS A 331 3.05 34.66 60.13
CA LYS A 331 3.87 33.47 59.86
C LYS A 331 3.18 32.50 58.90
N GLU A 332 1.89 32.22 59.10
CA GLU A 332 1.10 31.38 58.19
C GLU A 332 1.11 31.96 56.76
N VAL A 333 0.86 33.26 56.60
CA VAL A 333 0.92 33.95 55.30
C VAL A 333 2.31 33.86 54.67
N SER A 334 3.38 34.02 55.45
CA SER A 334 4.76 33.86 54.96
C SER A 334 5.02 32.44 54.43
N THR A 335 4.60 31.41 55.19
CA THR A 335 4.75 30.01 54.75
C THR A 335 3.95 29.70 53.49
N LEU A 336 2.69 30.15 53.41
CA LEU A 336 1.85 29.97 52.23
C LEU A 336 2.42 30.70 51.01
N THR A 337 2.99 31.90 51.20
CA THR A 337 3.65 32.65 50.13
C THR A 337 4.84 31.87 49.56
N SER A 338 5.67 31.28 50.42
CA SER A 338 6.81 30.44 49.99
C SER A 338 6.36 29.19 49.22
N GLN A 339 5.26 28.56 49.63
CA GLN A 339 4.67 27.41 48.93
C GLN A 339 4.14 27.81 47.56
N ILE A 340 3.45 28.96 47.45
CA ILE A 340 2.97 29.49 46.17
C ILE A 340 4.14 29.76 45.22
N GLU A 341 5.24 30.32 45.72
CA GLU A 341 6.42 30.61 44.91
C GLU A 341 7.12 29.33 44.42
N ALA A 342 7.20 28.29 45.27
CA ALA A 342 7.69 26.97 44.88
C ALA A 342 6.80 26.32 43.80
N LEU A 343 5.47 26.37 43.97
CA LEU A 343 4.52 25.85 42.97
C LEU A 343 4.61 26.60 41.64
N LYS A 344 4.76 27.93 41.66
CA LYS A 344 4.99 28.73 40.43
C LYS A 344 6.25 28.29 39.69
N SER A 345 7.34 28.04 40.42
CA SER A 345 8.59 27.53 39.83
C SER A 345 8.39 26.15 39.19
N GLN A 346 7.69 25.23 39.85
CA GLN A 346 7.37 23.91 39.32
C GLN A 346 6.51 23.99 38.05
N ILE A 347 5.48 24.84 38.03
CA ILE A 347 4.64 25.06 36.86
C ILE A 347 5.48 25.57 35.68
N GLY A 348 6.35 26.56 35.90
CA GLY A 348 7.24 27.06 34.84
C GLY A 348 8.18 25.98 34.26
N ALA A 349 8.71 25.10 35.10
CA ALA A 349 9.54 23.97 34.65
C ALA A 349 8.73 22.96 33.81
N LEU A 350 7.48 22.68 34.20
CA LEU A 350 6.59 21.81 33.42
C LEU A 350 6.21 22.45 32.09
N GLU A 351 5.89 23.75 32.05
CA GLU A 351 5.60 24.46 30.81
C GLU A 351 6.77 24.41 29.80
N ILE A 352 8.01 24.55 30.27
CA ILE A 352 9.20 24.42 29.42
C ILE A 352 9.32 23.00 28.89
N LYS A 353 9.08 21.99 29.75
CA LYS A 353 9.14 20.58 29.35
C LYS A 353 8.05 20.26 28.30
N VAL A 354 6.82 20.74 28.49
CA VAL A 354 5.72 20.59 27.53
C VAL A 354 6.09 21.24 26.19
N ARG A 355 6.54 22.49 26.19
CA ARG A 355 6.98 23.18 24.96
C ARG A 355 8.13 22.45 24.24
N SER A 356 9.03 21.83 24.99
CA SER A 356 10.10 21.01 24.40
C SER A 356 9.57 19.70 23.80
N GLY A 357 8.55 19.10 24.42
CA GLY A 357 7.85 17.92 23.93
C GLY A 357 7.08 18.21 22.65
N GLU A 358 6.38 19.34 22.58
CA GLU A 358 5.68 19.81 21.38
C GLU A 358 6.64 19.97 20.19
N LYS A 359 7.81 20.61 20.38
CA LYS A 359 8.82 20.74 19.31
C LYS A 359 9.34 19.39 18.83
N LYS A 360 9.54 18.42 19.72
CA LYS A 360 9.95 17.06 19.36
C LYS A 360 8.83 16.32 18.60
N ALA A 361 7.59 16.45 19.05
CA ALA A 361 6.44 15.86 18.38
C ALA A 361 6.26 16.44 16.97
N GLU A 362 6.45 17.75 16.79
CA GLU A 362 6.38 18.39 15.48
C GLU A 362 7.51 17.92 14.54
N ALA A 363 8.73 17.74 15.06
CA ALA A 363 9.84 17.17 14.29
C ALA A 363 9.55 15.71 13.87
N LEU A 364 9.01 14.90 14.78
CA LEU A 364 8.59 13.53 14.47
C LEU A 364 7.45 13.47 13.45
N ALA A 365 6.49 14.40 13.53
CA ALA A 365 5.40 14.49 12.55
C ALA A 365 5.93 14.83 11.15
N LYS A 366 6.90 15.74 11.04
CA LYS A 366 7.57 16.08 9.77
C LYS A 366 8.32 14.88 9.20
N GLU A 367 9.05 14.15 10.04
CA GLU A 367 9.79 12.96 9.61
C GLU A 367 8.84 11.82 9.20
N LYS A 368 7.74 11.62 9.93
CA LYS A 368 6.68 10.69 9.55
C LYS A 368 6.13 11.01 8.16
N MET A 369 5.77 12.27 7.90
CA MET A 369 5.27 12.69 6.57
C MET A 369 6.31 12.44 5.46
N ARG A 370 7.60 12.66 5.74
CA ARG A 370 8.68 12.37 4.80
C ARG A 370 8.74 10.87 4.46
N VAL A 371 8.71 10.02 5.48
CA VAL A 371 8.77 8.55 5.31
C VAL A 371 7.52 8.02 4.60
N GLU A 372 6.33 8.55 4.91
CA GLU A 372 5.09 8.21 4.19
C GLU A 372 5.19 8.54 2.70
N ALA A 373 5.70 9.73 2.36
CA ALA A 373 5.92 10.13 0.96
C ALA A 373 6.92 9.23 0.23
N GLU A 374 8.00 8.80 0.90
CA GLU A 374 8.98 7.86 0.34
C GLU A 374 8.37 6.48 0.10
N LEU A 375 7.51 6.01 1.01
CA LEU A 375 6.82 4.73 0.90
C LEU A 375 5.79 4.75 -0.25
N GLU A 376 5.05 5.84 -0.41
CA GLU A 376 4.15 6.03 -1.57
C GLU A 376 4.92 6.03 -2.89
N ALA A 377 6.06 6.71 -2.96
CA ALA A 377 6.91 6.74 -4.14
C ALA A 377 7.47 5.35 -4.48
N MET A 378 7.88 4.58 -3.47
CA MET A 378 8.35 3.19 -3.64
C MET A 378 7.23 2.28 -4.13
N THR A 379 6.02 2.42 -3.59
CA THR A 379 4.84 1.66 -4.00
C THR A 379 4.48 1.93 -5.46
N LYS A 380 4.51 3.19 -5.90
CA LYS A 380 4.29 3.56 -7.31
C LYS A 380 5.34 2.92 -8.23
N LYS A 381 6.63 3.02 -7.88
CA LYS A 381 7.72 2.38 -8.65
C LYS A 381 7.56 0.87 -8.73
N SER A 382 7.14 0.22 -7.65
CA SER A 382 6.89 -1.23 -7.62
C SER A 382 5.71 -1.61 -8.52
N HIS A 383 4.64 -0.82 -8.52
CA HIS A 383 3.50 -1.00 -9.41
C HIS A 383 3.91 -0.86 -10.89
N ASP A 384 4.69 0.16 -11.22
CA ASP A 384 5.21 0.36 -12.59
C ASP A 384 6.11 -0.81 -13.03
N ALA A 385 6.99 -1.28 -12.14
CA ALA A 385 7.86 -2.44 -12.41
C ALA A 385 7.04 -3.72 -12.64
N SER A 386 5.97 -3.94 -11.86
CA SER A 386 5.03 -5.04 -12.09
C SER A 386 4.33 -4.90 -13.45
N GLY A 387 3.93 -3.69 -13.84
CA GLY A 387 3.37 -3.42 -15.16
C GLY A 387 4.35 -3.76 -16.30
N GLN A 388 5.62 -3.40 -16.16
CA GLN A 388 6.66 -3.75 -17.12
C GLN A 388 6.85 -5.28 -17.24
N LEU A 389 6.84 -6.01 -16.12
CA LEU A 389 6.94 -7.48 -16.13
C LEU A 389 5.77 -8.14 -16.88
N VAL A 390 4.56 -7.62 -16.74
CA VAL A 390 3.39 -8.11 -17.50
C VAL A 390 3.59 -7.86 -18.99
N SER A 391 4.08 -6.69 -19.40
CA SER A 391 4.39 -6.37 -20.80
C SER A 391 5.43 -7.34 -21.38
N ILE A 392 6.53 -7.56 -20.66
CA ILE A 392 7.58 -8.50 -21.07
C ILE A 392 7.03 -9.93 -21.19
N SER A 393 6.19 -10.36 -20.26
CA SER A 393 5.56 -11.69 -20.29
C SER A 393 4.64 -11.86 -21.50
N GLN A 394 3.87 -10.82 -21.85
CA GLN A 394 3.03 -10.83 -23.05
C GLN A 394 3.86 -10.90 -24.34
N GLU A 395 4.98 -10.17 -24.40
CA GLU A 395 5.90 -10.24 -25.54
C GLU A 395 6.56 -11.61 -25.68
N LEU A 396 6.96 -12.22 -24.56
CA LEU A 396 7.52 -13.56 -24.54
C LEU A 396 6.52 -14.58 -25.09
N LEU A 397 5.26 -14.51 -24.64
CA LEU A 397 4.19 -15.38 -25.10
C LEU A 397 3.92 -15.21 -26.62
N LYS A 398 3.95 -13.97 -27.13
CA LYS A 398 3.84 -13.70 -28.57
C LYS A 398 5.01 -14.32 -29.35
N LYS A 399 6.24 -14.19 -28.84
CA LYS A 399 7.44 -14.80 -29.45
C LYS A 399 7.39 -16.32 -29.39
N GLU A 400 6.86 -16.91 -28.32
CA GLU A 400 6.69 -18.36 -28.20
C GLU A 400 5.70 -18.89 -29.25
N ARG A 401 4.57 -18.19 -29.45
CA ARG A 401 3.61 -18.53 -30.50
C ARG A 401 4.23 -18.45 -31.89
N SER A 402 4.94 -17.36 -32.22
CA SER A 402 5.57 -17.23 -33.54
C SER A 402 6.67 -18.27 -33.77
N LEU A 403 7.42 -18.62 -32.72
CA LEU A 403 8.41 -19.69 -32.77
C LEU A 403 7.74 -21.05 -33.04
N ASN A 404 6.59 -21.32 -32.40
CA ASN A 404 5.83 -22.53 -32.66
C ASN A 404 5.30 -22.59 -34.10
N GLU A 405 4.79 -21.48 -34.64
CA GLU A 405 4.38 -21.39 -36.05
C GLU A 405 5.56 -21.67 -36.99
N LEU A 406 6.73 -21.10 -36.72
CA LEU A 406 7.94 -21.35 -37.51
C LEU A 406 8.38 -22.82 -37.43
N ARG A 407 8.28 -23.47 -36.26
CA ARG A 407 8.56 -24.90 -36.09
C ARG A 407 7.62 -25.76 -36.95
N VAL A 408 6.33 -25.44 -36.97
CA VAL A 408 5.34 -26.14 -37.81
C VAL A 408 5.69 -25.96 -39.28
N LEU A 409 5.93 -24.74 -39.74
CA LEU A 409 6.33 -24.48 -41.14
C LEU A 409 7.61 -25.21 -41.53
N LEU A 410 8.58 -25.30 -40.63
CA LEU A 410 9.82 -26.03 -40.88
C LEU A 410 9.58 -27.54 -41.01
N LEU A 411 8.75 -28.12 -40.14
CA LEU A 411 8.37 -29.54 -40.23
C LEU A 411 7.57 -29.83 -41.51
N ASP A 412 6.63 -28.97 -41.86
CA ASP A 412 5.85 -29.11 -43.09
C ASP A 412 6.75 -28.98 -44.32
N SER A 413 7.68 -28.04 -44.34
CA SER A 413 8.66 -27.89 -45.44
C SER A 413 9.49 -29.17 -45.65
N HIS A 414 9.94 -29.82 -44.56
CA HIS A 414 10.66 -31.09 -44.66
C HIS A 414 9.79 -32.23 -45.21
N ARG A 415 8.49 -32.26 -44.89
CA ARG A 415 7.54 -33.24 -45.45
C ARG A 415 7.34 -33.02 -46.95
N HIS A 416 7.07 -31.78 -47.36
CA HIS A 416 6.90 -31.44 -48.77
C HIS A 416 8.18 -31.73 -49.57
N SER A 417 9.35 -31.37 -49.05
CA SER A 417 10.63 -31.67 -49.69
C SER A 417 10.84 -33.17 -49.90
N ARG A 418 10.59 -33.99 -48.85
CA ARG A 418 10.73 -35.45 -48.94
C ARG A 418 9.76 -36.08 -49.94
N ASP A 419 8.54 -35.56 -50.04
CA ASP A 419 7.57 -36.08 -50.99
C ASP A 419 7.90 -35.66 -52.43
N MET A 420 8.41 -34.44 -52.65
CA MET A 420 8.97 -34.01 -53.92
C MET A 420 10.20 -34.85 -54.34
N GLU A 421 11.08 -35.21 -53.40
CA GLU A 421 12.24 -36.06 -53.66
C GLU A 421 11.83 -37.48 -54.11
N LYS A 422 10.79 -38.05 -53.48
CA LYS A 422 10.22 -39.34 -53.91
C LYS A 422 9.61 -39.26 -55.31
N ASP A 423 8.88 -38.18 -55.61
CA ASP A 423 8.28 -37.99 -56.93
C ASP A 423 9.35 -37.77 -58.00
N LEU A 424 10.39 -36.98 -57.71
CA LEU A 424 11.53 -36.81 -58.60
C LEU A 424 12.26 -38.15 -58.85
N SER A 425 12.49 -38.94 -57.81
CA SER A 425 13.12 -40.27 -57.93
C SER A 425 12.30 -41.23 -58.81
N ARG A 426 10.96 -41.19 -58.69
CA ARG A 426 10.06 -41.97 -59.56
C ARG A 426 10.16 -41.52 -61.02
N GLU A 427 10.18 -40.20 -61.28
CA GLU A 427 10.28 -39.68 -62.63
C GLU A 427 11.66 -39.96 -63.25
N VAL A 428 12.73 -39.89 -62.45
CA VAL A 428 14.08 -40.30 -62.88
C VAL A 428 14.10 -41.77 -63.29
N HIS A 429 13.57 -42.68 -62.46
CA HIS A 429 13.50 -44.10 -62.83
C HIS A 429 12.66 -44.34 -64.09
N LYS A 430 11.56 -43.59 -64.27
CA LYS A 430 10.75 -43.64 -65.48
C LYS A 430 11.52 -43.18 -66.71
N ALA A 431 12.30 -42.10 -66.60
CA ALA A 431 13.15 -41.59 -67.66
C ALA A 431 14.30 -42.57 -67.99
N GLU A 432 15.00 -43.10 -66.99
CA GLU A 432 16.02 -44.14 -67.14
C GLU A 432 15.48 -45.37 -67.86
N TRP A 433 14.26 -45.78 -67.52
CA TRP A 433 13.63 -46.93 -68.14
C TRP A 433 13.27 -46.66 -69.61
N LYS A 434 12.72 -45.47 -69.94
CA LYS A 434 12.50 -45.08 -71.35
C LYS A 434 13.79 -45.07 -72.18
N VAL A 435 14.91 -44.65 -71.58
CA VAL A 435 16.22 -44.72 -72.25
C VAL A 435 16.63 -46.16 -72.52
N LYS A 436 16.41 -47.08 -71.55
CA LYS A 436 16.67 -48.52 -71.76
C LYS A 436 15.77 -49.11 -72.83
N GLU A 437 14.49 -48.74 -72.86
CA GLU A 437 13.53 -49.16 -73.87
C GLU A 437 13.98 -48.69 -75.26
N GLN A 438 14.31 -47.40 -75.40
CA GLN A 438 14.82 -46.83 -76.66
C GLN A 438 16.08 -47.55 -77.13
N LYS A 439 17.02 -47.84 -76.21
CA LYS A 439 18.24 -48.58 -76.55
C LYS A 439 17.94 -49.97 -77.10
N LEU A 440 16.98 -50.68 -76.52
CA LEU A 440 16.55 -51.99 -77.04
C LEU A 440 15.91 -51.86 -78.42
N GLN A 441 15.11 -50.81 -78.65
CA GLN A 441 14.53 -50.51 -79.97
C GLN A 441 15.62 -50.22 -81.01
N ASP A 442 16.62 -49.41 -80.67
CA ASP A 442 17.76 -49.08 -81.53
C ASP A 442 18.62 -50.31 -81.84
N ASP A 443 18.86 -51.18 -80.84
CA ASP A 443 19.58 -52.45 -81.01
C ASP A 443 18.81 -53.40 -81.95
N ILE A 444 17.49 -53.50 -81.80
CA ILE A 444 16.60 -54.27 -82.70
C ILE A 444 16.69 -53.72 -84.13
N GLN A 445 16.61 -52.39 -84.30
CA GLN A 445 16.76 -51.75 -85.61
C GLN A 445 18.13 -52.06 -86.23
N THR A 446 19.20 -51.87 -85.46
CA THR A 446 20.59 -52.15 -85.89
C THR A 446 20.77 -53.62 -86.29
N LEU A 447 20.19 -54.57 -85.53
CA LEU A 447 20.26 -56.00 -85.84
C LEU A 447 19.47 -56.34 -87.11
N ARG A 448 18.31 -55.72 -87.33
CA ARG A 448 17.52 -55.87 -88.57
C ARG A 448 18.26 -55.30 -89.78
N GLU A 449 18.88 -54.14 -89.65
CA GLU A 449 19.72 -53.53 -90.70
C GLU A 449 20.92 -54.41 -91.05
N LYS A 450 21.63 -54.95 -90.05
CA LYS A 450 22.73 -55.91 -90.28
C LYS A 450 22.26 -57.18 -90.99
N LEU A 451 21.12 -57.73 -90.59
CA LEU A 451 20.53 -58.89 -91.28
C LEU A 451 20.13 -58.57 -92.72
N LEU A 452 19.65 -57.34 -92.99
CA LEU A 452 19.30 -56.88 -94.32
C LEU A 452 20.54 -56.66 -95.21
N LEU A 453 21.61 -56.09 -94.66
CA LEU A 453 22.90 -55.94 -95.35
C LEU A 453 23.52 -57.29 -95.70
N LEU A 454 23.61 -58.21 -94.73
CA LEU A 454 24.10 -59.57 -94.98
C LEU A 454 23.20 -60.32 -95.97
N GLY A 455 21.88 -60.09 -95.92
CA GLY A 455 20.94 -60.60 -96.92
C GLY A 455 21.21 -60.06 -98.33
N ARG A 456 21.55 -58.76 -98.45
CA ARG A 456 21.91 -58.12 -99.71
C ARG A 456 23.26 -58.62 -100.22
N GLU A 457 24.28 -58.71 -99.37
CA GLU A 457 25.60 -59.27 -99.68
C GLU A 457 25.49 -60.74 -100.15
N ARG A 458 24.65 -61.56 -99.50
CA ARG A 458 24.32 -62.93 -99.93
C ARG A 458 23.62 -63.00 -101.29
N SER A 459 22.79 -62.00 -101.63
CA SER A 459 22.05 -61.93 -102.90
C SER A 459 22.87 -61.34 -104.06
N SER A 460 24.01 -60.69 -103.78
CA SER A 460 24.87 -60.06 -104.79
C SER A 460 25.65 -61.11 -105.61
N PRO A 461 25.51 -61.13 -106.94
CA PRO A 461 26.25 -62.04 -107.82
C PRO A 461 27.77 -61.86 -107.75
N ASP A 462 28.23 -60.62 -107.55
CA ASP A 462 29.66 -60.29 -107.45
C ASP A 462 30.25 -60.76 -106.11
N HIS A 463 29.50 -60.62 -105.02
CA HIS A 463 29.93 -61.09 -103.70
C HIS A 463 30.06 -62.63 -103.69
N ARG A 464 29.16 -63.37 -104.34
CA ARG A 464 29.30 -64.84 -104.47
C ARG A 464 30.48 -65.29 -105.33
N ARG A 465 30.98 -64.45 -106.25
CA ARG A 465 32.08 -64.78 -107.17
C ARG A 465 33.48 -64.44 -106.59
N TYR A 466 33.57 -63.46 -105.69
CA TYR A 466 34.84 -62.96 -105.13
C TYR A 466 34.99 -63.16 -103.62
N SER A 467 33.97 -63.65 -102.90
CA SER A 467 34.06 -63.87 -101.46
C SER A 467 34.89 -65.11 -101.13
N MET A 468 35.94 -64.93 -100.33
CA MET A 468 36.79 -66.00 -99.79
C MET A 468 36.20 -66.65 -98.53
N LEU A 469 34.97 -66.29 -98.15
CA LEU A 469 34.27 -66.81 -96.97
C LEU A 469 33.39 -68.00 -97.34
N ASP A 470 33.45 -69.06 -96.52
CA ASP A 470 32.60 -70.25 -96.67
C ASP A 470 31.11 -69.87 -96.52
N PRO A 471 30.22 -70.24 -97.47
CA PRO A 471 28.78 -70.07 -97.34
C PRO A 471 28.20 -70.56 -96.00
N SER A 472 28.77 -71.62 -95.42
CA SER A 472 28.35 -72.14 -94.11
C SER A 472 28.61 -71.16 -92.95
N ALA A 473 29.69 -70.38 -93.03
CA ALA A 473 30.05 -69.37 -92.03
C ALA A 473 29.09 -68.18 -92.07
N LEU A 474 28.66 -67.74 -93.26
CA LEU A 474 27.64 -66.69 -93.42
C LEU A 474 26.26 -67.15 -92.88
N ASP A 475 25.86 -68.39 -93.13
CA ASP A 475 24.61 -68.93 -92.58
C ASP A 475 24.67 -69.10 -91.06
N SER A 476 25.85 -69.42 -90.50
CA SER A 476 26.06 -69.45 -89.05
C SER A 476 25.95 -68.05 -88.41
N GLU A 477 26.48 -67.02 -89.09
CA GLU A 477 26.42 -65.62 -88.63
C GLU A 477 25.01 -65.03 -88.74
N VAL A 478 24.29 -65.33 -89.83
CA VAL A 478 22.87 -64.96 -89.98
C VAL A 478 22.02 -65.65 -88.91
N SER A 479 22.25 -66.93 -88.62
CA SER A 479 21.53 -67.66 -87.57
C SER A 479 21.82 -67.07 -86.18
N ARG A 480 23.08 -66.72 -85.90
CA ARG A 480 23.50 -66.05 -84.67
C ARG A 480 22.85 -64.67 -84.50
N LEU A 481 22.80 -63.86 -85.57
CA LEU A 481 22.16 -62.55 -85.55
C LEU A 481 20.63 -62.65 -85.42
N ARG A 482 19.99 -63.64 -86.05
CA ARG A 482 18.56 -63.92 -85.88
C ARG A 482 18.22 -64.33 -84.45
N GLN A 483 19.04 -65.21 -83.86
CA GLN A 483 18.87 -65.60 -82.47
C GLN A 483 19.04 -64.40 -81.53
N ARG A 484 20.07 -63.59 -81.75
CA ARG A 484 20.31 -62.37 -80.97
C ARG A 484 19.18 -61.35 -81.11
N LEU A 485 18.65 -61.15 -82.32
CA LEU A 485 17.49 -60.30 -82.57
C LEU A 485 16.27 -60.80 -81.80
N LEU A 486 15.96 -62.10 -81.89
CA LEU A 486 14.86 -62.72 -81.15
C LEU A 486 15.02 -62.52 -79.64
N CYS A 487 16.21 -62.76 -79.09
CA CYS A 487 16.49 -62.53 -77.68
C CYS A 487 16.31 -61.06 -77.26
N THR A 488 16.71 -60.09 -78.10
CA THR A 488 16.50 -58.66 -77.80
C THR A 488 15.05 -58.23 -77.93
N GLU A 489 14.28 -58.80 -78.87
CA GLU A 489 12.84 -58.56 -79.02
C GLU A 489 12.06 -59.13 -77.83
N ASP A 490 12.45 -60.31 -77.35
CA ASP A 490 11.88 -60.92 -76.13
C ASP A 490 12.23 -60.10 -74.88
N ALA A 491 13.46 -59.59 -74.78
CA ALA A 491 13.86 -58.72 -73.68
C ALA A 491 13.03 -57.42 -73.65
N LEU A 492 12.76 -56.81 -74.82
CA LEU A 492 11.90 -55.62 -74.92
C LEU A 492 10.45 -55.93 -74.55
N ARG A 493 9.89 -57.05 -75.05
CA ARG A 493 8.52 -57.48 -74.69
C ARG A 493 8.36 -57.69 -73.18
N ASN A 494 9.27 -58.45 -72.57
CA ASN A 494 9.25 -58.69 -71.13
C ASN A 494 9.40 -57.41 -70.32
N ALA A 495 10.25 -56.48 -70.77
CA ALA A 495 10.39 -55.17 -70.12
C ALA A 495 9.10 -54.34 -70.20
N LEU A 496 8.45 -54.28 -71.37
CA LEU A 496 7.19 -53.55 -71.58
C LEU A 496 6.05 -54.11 -70.73
N GLU A 497 5.91 -55.43 -70.67
CA GLU A 497 4.91 -56.08 -69.81
C GLU A 497 5.15 -55.78 -68.33
N HIS A 498 6.40 -55.88 -67.87
CA HIS A 498 6.76 -55.53 -66.50
C HIS A 498 6.46 -54.07 -66.18
N ASN A 499 6.78 -53.14 -67.08
CA ASN A 499 6.51 -51.72 -66.89
C ASN A 499 5.00 -51.44 -66.83
N GLN A 500 4.21 -52.07 -67.70
CA GLN A 500 2.75 -51.95 -67.66
C GLN A 500 2.16 -52.47 -66.34
N GLN A 501 2.72 -53.53 -65.77
CA GLN A 501 2.32 -54.05 -64.46
C GLN A 501 2.67 -53.07 -63.33
N VAL A 502 3.87 -52.49 -63.35
CA VAL A 502 4.32 -51.49 -62.38
C VAL A 502 3.46 -50.22 -62.46
N ASP A 503 3.14 -49.74 -63.66
CA ASP A 503 2.27 -48.56 -63.85
C ASP A 503 0.85 -48.81 -63.32
N LYS A 504 0.30 -50.01 -63.53
CA LYS A 504 -1.00 -50.41 -62.95
C LYS A 504 -0.94 -50.40 -61.42
N LEU A 505 0.14 -50.90 -60.82
CA LEU A 505 0.34 -50.88 -59.37
C LEU A 505 0.45 -49.44 -58.84
N VAL A 506 1.23 -48.58 -59.50
CA VAL A 506 1.38 -47.16 -59.13
C VAL A 506 0.05 -46.42 -59.23
N GLN A 507 -0.75 -46.66 -60.26
CA GLN A 507 -2.08 -46.07 -60.39
C GLN A 507 -3.05 -46.57 -59.32
N ALA A 508 -2.98 -47.86 -58.94
CA ALA A 508 -3.79 -48.42 -57.85
C ALA A 508 -3.43 -47.78 -56.50
N MET A 509 -2.15 -47.58 -56.21
CA MET A 509 -1.71 -46.87 -55.00
C MET A 509 -2.16 -45.41 -54.97
N ARG A 510 -2.22 -44.72 -56.12
CA ARG A 510 -2.73 -43.33 -56.20
C ARG A 510 -4.24 -43.22 -55.98
N ARG A 511 -5.02 -44.26 -56.29
CA ARG A 511 -6.49 -44.27 -56.12
C ARG A 511 -6.95 -44.59 -54.69
N HIS A 512 -6.06 -45.08 -53.82
CA HIS A 512 -6.36 -45.36 -52.41
C HIS A 512 -5.31 -44.73 -51.49
N PRO A 513 -5.45 -43.45 -51.10
CA PRO A 513 -4.56 -42.82 -50.12
C PRO A 513 -4.80 -43.35 -48.69
N ASP A 514 -6.01 -43.82 -48.39
CA ASP A 514 -6.52 -43.98 -47.02
C ASP A 514 -6.32 -45.36 -46.39
N LYS A 515 -5.16 -45.99 -46.54
CA LYS A 515 -4.75 -47.13 -45.66
C LYS A 515 -3.25 -47.17 -45.37
N SER A 516 -2.54 -46.03 -45.41
CA SER A 516 -1.24 -45.93 -44.73
C SER A 516 -1.48 -45.50 -43.29
N GLN A 517 -1.75 -46.52 -42.48
CA GLN A 517 -1.85 -46.48 -41.04
C GLN A 517 -0.66 -45.72 -40.44
N VAL A 518 -0.99 -44.58 -39.82
CA VAL A 518 -0.16 -43.88 -38.85
C VAL A 518 0.05 -44.82 -37.67
N LEU A 519 1.19 -45.52 -37.62
CA LEU A 519 1.69 -46.20 -36.42
C LEU A 519 3.20 -45.97 -36.33
N GLY A 520 3.62 -45.33 -35.23
CA GLY A 520 4.98 -44.92 -34.94
C GLY A 520 5.01 -43.49 -34.40
N ALA A 521 4.30 -43.23 -33.29
CA ALA A 521 4.87 -43.25 -31.94
C ALA A 521 5.97 -42.19 -31.76
N ASN A 522 5.61 -41.06 -31.17
CA ASN A 522 6.38 -40.26 -30.20
C ASN A 522 5.55 -39.03 -29.80
N SER A 523 4.66 -39.21 -28.82
CA SER A 523 4.12 -38.11 -28.03
C SER A 523 4.09 -38.56 -26.57
N ALA A 524 5.27 -38.55 -25.96
CA ALA A 524 5.41 -38.52 -24.52
C ALA A 524 5.43 -37.04 -24.11
N ASN A 525 4.28 -36.53 -23.66
CA ASN A 525 4.11 -35.47 -22.66
C ASN A 525 2.69 -34.90 -22.80
N GLY A 526 1.84 -35.18 -21.82
CA GLY A 526 0.48 -34.67 -21.82
C GLY A 526 -0.36 -35.28 -20.71
N ILE A 527 0.00 -34.91 -19.48
CA ILE A 527 -0.78 -34.88 -18.25
C ILE A 527 -2.27 -35.22 -18.43
N HIS A 528 -2.70 -36.28 -17.74
CA HIS A 528 -4.10 -36.52 -17.40
C HIS A 528 -4.72 -35.27 -16.77
N HIS A 529 -5.67 -34.65 -17.47
CA HIS A 529 -6.77 -33.94 -16.83
C HIS A 529 -8.06 -34.69 -17.09
N GLN A 530 -8.50 -35.38 -16.04
CA GLN A 530 -9.82 -35.95 -15.89
C GLN A 530 -10.76 -34.79 -15.55
N GLU A 531 -11.51 -34.29 -16.52
CA GLU A 531 -12.68 -33.45 -16.26
C GLU A 531 -13.94 -34.24 -16.61
N SER A 532 -14.67 -34.53 -15.54
CA SER A 532 -16.00 -35.10 -15.49
C SER A 532 -16.96 -34.20 -16.27
N ASN A 533 -17.53 -34.72 -17.35
CA ASN A 533 -18.82 -34.26 -17.86
C ASN A 533 -19.79 -35.44 -17.85
N SER A 534 -20.39 -35.63 -16.68
CA SER A 534 -21.73 -36.17 -16.57
C SER A 534 -22.68 -35.20 -17.29
N ASN A 535 -23.24 -35.64 -18.41
CA ASN A 535 -24.63 -35.31 -18.74
C ASN A 535 -25.24 -36.48 -19.49
N GLN A 536 -26.34 -36.94 -18.92
CA GLN A 536 -27.31 -37.84 -19.51
C GLN A 536 -27.72 -37.36 -20.90
N GLU A 537 -27.86 -38.28 -21.83
CA GLU A 537 -29.02 -38.24 -22.71
C GLU A 537 -29.38 -39.67 -23.15
N GLU A 538 -30.68 -39.90 -23.10
CA GLU A 538 -31.41 -41.14 -23.29
C GLU A 538 -31.29 -41.64 -24.73
N GLN A 539 -31.26 -42.97 -24.90
CA GLN A 539 -32.07 -43.76 -25.85
C GLN A 539 -31.41 -45.11 -26.12
N HIS A 540 -31.83 -46.14 -25.37
CA HIS A 540 -32.50 -47.37 -25.85
C HIS A 540 -32.46 -48.47 -24.79
#